data_AF-A0A328EJ24-F1
#
_entry.id   AF-A0A328EJ24-F1
#
_cell.length_a   1.000
_cell.length_b   1.000
_cell.length_c   1.000
_cell.angle_alpha   90.00
_cell.angle_beta   90.00
_cell.angle_gamma   90.00
#
_symmetry.space_group_name_H-M   'P 1'
#
loop_
_entity.id
_entity.type
_entity.pdbx_description
1 polymer ?
#
loop_
_entity_poly.entity_id
_entity_poly.type
_entity_poly.pdbx_seq_one_letter_code
_entity_poly.pdbx_strand_id
1 'polypeptide(L)'
;MKKIGFLLMGATLLLLSPSILAANVSQTQVKEFSTKLENHKNKLLKTLDESKVKLKKVSTEAAKFADTSLFRAASCLGAIPAEDQNLNFDKLADALKTSILNEYIKFDGDIKRLGFGMAEQDPLIFGNTLDTFYNQQALKISSLESDYYLKTEKVKKTFLEYVENNKTLLTSLAQNLDYLDAFQKTVSGVTLAFNEFKATVDSRSDLFKAIEKEKSVLEKSFSAELESIFNQALVKNKPDDATQAKYLIHKDNFLKKFTTDIQQSEYYLFSALFSYADYADIMGKKSDLEKKFYSASGAVNCNLLLTTSANIGGYIDGTEAKAEQLKRGLKTLTDAIKNGRLNLKMLEEPALSYFKDTNAQMAKKLQANFRAMLDSETPQSMFTGNLSQTGQQVSSEGALPVQKVTFTQSFNKGQYHEQIKTLQTVLKNRGYYHSVIDGVYSPATIEAVYQFQLKEGIVTGKEKNKAGHGWFGQKTREKLNSLL
;
A
#
# COMPACT_ATOMS: atom_id res chain seq x y z
N MET A 1 48.74 -4.38 -69.82
CA MET A 1 47.40 -4.22 -70.43
C MET A 1 46.98 -5.52 -71.08
N LYS A 2 45.68 -5.87 -70.92
CA LYS A 2 44.89 -6.87 -71.64
C LYS A 2 45.05 -8.37 -71.28
N LYS A 3 44.10 -8.79 -70.43
CA LYS A 3 43.26 -10.00 -70.50
C LYS A 3 43.69 -11.04 -71.53
N ILE A 4 44.12 -12.20 -71.03
CA ILE A 4 44.07 -13.46 -71.76
C ILE A 4 43.06 -14.33 -71.01
N GLY A 5 41.92 -14.59 -71.64
CA GLY A 5 41.09 -15.73 -71.29
C GLY A 5 41.60 -16.93 -72.08
N PHE A 6 41.62 -18.11 -71.45
CA PHE A 6 41.47 -19.37 -72.16
C PHE A 6 40.77 -20.38 -71.24
N LEU A 7 39.77 -21.02 -71.83
CA LEU A 7 39.04 -22.16 -71.30
C LEU A 7 39.87 -23.45 -71.48
N LEU A 8 39.54 -24.46 -70.67
CA LEU A 8 39.76 -25.91 -70.85
C LEU A 8 41.18 -26.46 -70.62
N MET A 9 41.39 -27.19 -69.51
CA MET A 9 41.26 -28.67 -69.45
C MET A 9 41.82 -29.25 -68.13
N GLY A 10 41.04 -30.14 -67.52
CA GLY A 10 41.47 -31.33 -66.76
C GLY A 10 42.62 -31.22 -65.76
N ALA A 11 42.28 -31.10 -64.47
CA ALA A 11 43.08 -31.67 -63.40
C ALA A 11 42.16 -32.40 -62.42
N THR A 12 42.30 -33.71 -62.42
CA THR A 12 41.61 -34.67 -61.56
C THR A 12 41.73 -34.25 -60.10
N LEU A 13 40.57 -33.94 -59.50
CA LEU A 13 40.42 -33.72 -58.07
C LEU A 13 40.74 -35.04 -57.33
N LEU A 14 41.95 -35.17 -56.79
CA LEU A 14 42.21 -36.10 -55.71
C LEU A 14 41.59 -35.50 -54.43
N LEU A 15 40.30 -35.78 -54.26
CA LEU A 15 39.57 -35.60 -53.01
C LEU A 15 40.20 -36.49 -51.93
N LEU A 16 41.14 -35.96 -51.17
CA LEU A 16 41.40 -36.48 -49.83
C LEU A 16 40.24 -35.99 -48.94
N SER A 17 39.25 -36.85 -48.76
CA SER A 17 38.18 -36.67 -47.78
C SER A 17 38.77 -36.66 -46.36
N PRO A 18 38.52 -35.64 -45.52
CA PRO A 18 38.56 -35.82 -44.09
C PRO A 18 37.15 -36.24 -43.65
N SER A 19 36.78 -37.50 -43.93
CA SER A 19 35.74 -38.16 -43.16
C SER A 19 36.33 -38.48 -41.80
N ILE A 20 36.47 -37.49 -40.93
CA ILE A 20 36.59 -37.78 -39.49
C ILE A 20 35.21 -38.25 -39.09
N LEU A 21 35.00 -39.57 -39.12
CA LEU A 21 33.84 -40.18 -38.49
C LEU A 21 33.89 -39.79 -37.01
N ALA A 22 33.01 -38.88 -36.58
CA ALA A 22 32.66 -38.78 -35.17
C ALA A 22 32.10 -40.15 -34.79
N ALA A 23 32.87 -40.94 -34.04
CA ALA A 23 32.43 -42.24 -33.60
C ALA A 23 31.18 -42.04 -32.74
N ASN A 24 30.05 -42.66 -33.12
CA ASN A 24 28.83 -42.64 -32.33
C ASN A 24 29.13 -43.10 -30.90
N VAL A 25 28.71 -42.30 -29.91
CA VAL A 25 28.90 -42.61 -28.49
C VAL A 25 28.23 -43.94 -28.15
N SER A 26 28.97 -44.89 -27.58
CA SER A 26 28.41 -46.19 -27.20
C SER A 26 27.49 -46.09 -25.98
N GLN A 27 26.54 -47.02 -25.84
CA GLN A 27 25.67 -47.10 -24.65
C GLN A 27 26.47 -47.26 -23.34
N THR A 28 27.62 -47.95 -23.40
CA THR A 28 28.54 -48.06 -22.26
C THR A 28 29.09 -46.70 -21.85
N GLN A 29 29.56 -45.89 -22.81
CA GLN A 29 30.08 -44.54 -22.55
C GLN A 29 29.00 -43.60 -22.01
N VAL A 30 27.76 -43.69 -22.52
CA VAL A 30 26.62 -42.91 -21.99
C VAL A 30 26.38 -43.25 -20.51
N LYS A 31 26.44 -44.54 -20.15
CA LYS A 31 26.30 -45.00 -18.77
C LYS A 31 27.45 -44.51 -17.88
N GLU A 32 28.68 -44.52 -18.40
CA GLU A 32 29.85 -43.98 -17.70
C GLU A 32 29.71 -42.47 -17.44
N PHE A 33 29.28 -41.69 -18.45
CA PHE A 33 29.02 -40.26 -18.28
C PHE A 33 27.93 -39.99 -17.25
N SER A 34 26.82 -40.73 -17.30
CA SER A 34 25.73 -40.61 -16.32
C SER A 34 26.23 -40.91 -14.90
N THR A 35 26.97 -42.00 -14.72
CA THR A 35 27.55 -42.38 -13.43
C THR A 35 28.54 -41.33 -12.91
N LYS A 36 29.40 -40.82 -13.81
CA LYS A 36 30.38 -39.78 -13.48
C LYS A 36 29.71 -38.48 -13.06
N LEU A 37 28.71 -38.01 -13.82
CA LEU A 37 27.94 -36.81 -13.51
C LEU A 37 27.20 -36.94 -12.17
N GLU A 38 26.60 -38.10 -11.91
CA GLU A 38 25.91 -38.38 -10.65
C GLU A 38 26.87 -38.36 -9.45
N ASN A 39 28.03 -38.98 -9.59
CA ASN A 39 29.09 -38.94 -8.58
C ASN A 39 29.61 -37.51 -8.34
N HIS A 40 29.81 -36.73 -9.41
CA HIS A 40 30.21 -35.33 -9.31
C HIS A 40 29.17 -34.51 -8.54
N LYS A 41 27.89 -34.63 -8.90
CA LYS A 41 26.79 -33.97 -8.19
C LYS A 41 26.80 -34.33 -6.70
N ASN A 42 26.83 -35.62 -6.37
CA ASN A 42 26.77 -36.08 -4.99
C ASN A 42 27.98 -35.59 -4.17
N LYS A 43 29.17 -35.57 -4.77
CA LYS A 43 30.37 -35.03 -4.14
C LYS A 43 30.27 -33.52 -3.90
N LEU A 44 29.82 -32.75 -4.90
CA LEU A 44 29.62 -31.30 -4.76
C LEU A 44 28.61 -30.94 -3.67
N LEU A 45 27.46 -31.64 -3.64
CA LEU A 45 26.44 -31.41 -2.63
C LEU A 45 26.96 -31.74 -1.23
N LYS A 46 27.70 -32.85 -1.08
CA LYS A 46 28.33 -33.21 0.18
C LYS A 46 29.34 -32.16 0.63
N THR A 47 30.22 -31.70 -0.25
CA THR A 47 31.20 -30.65 0.06
C THR A 47 30.50 -29.35 0.49
N LEU A 48 29.43 -28.97 -0.19
CA LEU A 48 28.65 -27.78 0.18
C LEU A 48 27.97 -27.91 1.56
N ASP A 49 27.46 -29.09 1.91
CA ASP A 49 26.90 -29.36 3.24
C ASP A 49 28.00 -29.35 4.32
N GLU A 50 29.20 -29.87 4.02
CA GLU A 50 30.38 -29.77 4.88
C GLU A 50 30.79 -28.30 5.10
N SER A 51 30.74 -27.46 4.06
CA SER A 51 30.96 -26.01 4.17
C SER A 51 29.98 -25.35 5.14
N LYS A 52 28.68 -25.71 5.09
CA LYS A 52 27.67 -25.21 6.05
C LYS A 52 28.03 -25.55 7.48
N VAL A 53 28.45 -26.79 7.73
CA VAL A 53 28.88 -27.22 9.07
C VAL A 53 30.10 -26.43 9.53
N LYS A 54 31.11 -26.29 8.65
CA LYS A 54 32.35 -25.55 8.93
C LYS A 54 32.09 -24.07 9.26
N LEU A 55 31.18 -23.43 8.53
CA LEU A 55 30.88 -22.01 8.68
C LEU A 55 29.76 -21.68 9.68
N LYS A 56 29.12 -22.70 10.26
CA LYS A 56 28.00 -22.53 11.21
C LYS A 56 28.31 -21.56 12.35
N LYS A 57 29.50 -21.65 12.95
CA LYS A 57 29.91 -20.76 14.05
C LYS A 57 30.01 -19.31 13.60
N VAL A 58 30.65 -19.07 12.45
CA VAL A 58 30.80 -17.73 11.86
C VAL A 58 29.44 -17.17 11.47
N SER A 59 28.58 -17.99 10.85
CA SER A 59 27.22 -17.59 10.51
C SER A 59 26.37 -17.26 11.73
N THR A 60 26.52 -18.01 12.82
CA THR A 60 25.81 -17.72 14.08
C THR A 60 26.31 -16.42 14.71
N GLU A 61 27.61 -16.16 14.67
CA GLU A 61 28.19 -14.91 15.16
C GLU A 61 27.81 -13.71 14.27
N ALA A 62 27.70 -13.92 12.95
CA ALA A 62 27.21 -12.93 12.01
C ALA A 62 25.77 -12.51 12.31
N ALA A 63 24.89 -13.49 12.52
CA ALA A 63 23.48 -13.28 12.83
C ALA A 63 23.27 -12.38 14.06
N LYS A 64 24.12 -12.51 15.09
CA LYS A 64 24.03 -11.70 16.33
C LYS A 64 24.07 -10.19 16.09
N PHE A 65 24.73 -9.73 15.04
CA PHE A 65 24.73 -8.32 14.68
C PHE A 65 23.88 -8.04 13.44
N ALA A 66 23.91 -8.91 12.44
CA ALA A 66 23.22 -8.72 11.16
C ALA A 66 21.69 -8.71 11.30
N ASP A 67 21.14 -9.46 12.26
CA ASP A 67 19.69 -9.56 12.46
C ASP A 67 19.13 -8.48 13.41
N THR A 68 19.97 -7.51 13.80
CA THR A 68 19.56 -6.44 14.73
C THR A 68 18.89 -5.28 14.00
N SER A 69 17.97 -4.59 14.68
CA SER A 69 17.37 -3.35 14.16
C SER A 69 18.41 -2.26 13.91
N LEU A 70 19.51 -2.24 14.67
CA LEU A 70 20.63 -1.32 14.46
C LEU A 70 21.36 -1.60 13.14
N PHE A 71 21.59 -2.88 12.80
CA PHE A 71 22.19 -3.24 11.52
C PHE A 71 21.29 -2.89 10.34
N ARG A 72 19.98 -3.11 10.46
CA ARG A 72 19.01 -2.64 9.47
C ARG A 72 19.04 -1.12 9.30
N ALA A 73 19.10 -0.36 10.39
CA ALA A 73 19.19 1.09 10.34
C ALA A 73 20.49 1.57 9.66
N ALA A 74 21.64 1.00 10.05
CA ALA A 74 22.93 1.33 9.43
C ALA A 74 22.96 0.97 7.94
N SER A 75 22.47 -0.22 7.58
CA SER A 75 22.35 -0.68 6.19
C SER A 75 21.45 0.25 5.37
N CYS A 76 20.34 0.70 5.95
CA CYS A 76 19.40 1.57 5.27
C CYS A 76 19.97 2.99 5.01
N LEU A 77 20.89 3.46 5.85
CA LEU A 77 21.65 4.69 5.62
C LEU A 77 22.82 4.50 4.64
N GLY A 78 23.03 3.29 4.12
CA GLY A 78 24.11 2.97 3.19
C GLY A 78 25.48 2.80 3.87
N ALA A 79 25.55 2.67 5.20
CA ALA A 79 26.80 2.42 5.91
C ALA A 79 27.39 1.04 5.57
N ILE A 80 26.53 0.10 5.20
CA ILE A 80 26.90 -1.23 4.71
C ILE A 80 26.41 -1.34 3.26
N PRO A 81 27.31 -1.54 2.28
CA PRO A 81 26.95 -1.69 0.87
C PRO A 81 25.93 -2.83 0.67
N ALA A 82 25.02 -2.69 -0.30
CA ALA A 82 23.92 -3.64 -0.51
C ALA A 82 24.41 -5.07 -0.79
N GLU A 83 25.50 -5.20 -1.56
CA GLU A 83 26.21 -6.45 -1.83
C GLU A 83 26.75 -7.11 -0.56
N ASP A 84 27.01 -6.31 0.48
CA ASP A 84 27.62 -6.71 1.74
C ASP A 84 26.60 -7.06 2.84
N GLN A 85 25.32 -6.72 2.65
CA GLN A 85 24.28 -6.88 3.68
C GLN A 85 23.81 -8.33 3.89
N ASN A 86 23.86 -9.19 2.86
CA ASN A 86 23.46 -10.58 3.02
C ASN A 86 24.60 -11.41 3.63
N LEU A 87 24.47 -11.69 4.93
CA LEU A 87 25.37 -12.53 5.74
C LEU A 87 24.73 -13.85 6.17
N ASN A 88 23.63 -14.27 5.54
CA ASN A 88 23.03 -15.57 5.81
C ASN A 88 23.70 -16.66 4.96
N PHE A 89 24.63 -17.41 5.56
CA PHE A 89 25.38 -18.44 4.84
C PHE A 89 24.47 -19.53 4.27
N ASP A 90 23.45 -19.96 5.01
CA ASP A 90 22.53 -21.01 4.55
C ASP A 90 21.83 -20.60 3.26
N LYS A 91 21.37 -19.34 3.16
CA LYS A 91 20.78 -18.80 1.93
C LYS A 91 21.77 -18.75 0.76
N LEU A 92 23.01 -18.35 1.00
CA LEU A 92 24.05 -18.30 -0.05
C LEU A 92 24.39 -19.70 -0.54
N ALA A 93 24.54 -20.65 0.38
CA ALA A 93 24.80 -22.05 0.06
C ALA A 93 23.61 -22.70 -0.66
N ASP A 94 22.37 -22.41 -0.25
CA ASP A 94 21.18 -22.91 -0.95
C ASP A 94 21.05 -22.35 -2.37
N ALA A 95 21.38 -21.07 -2.58
CA ALA A 95 21.42 -20.49 -3.92
C ALA A 95 22.47 -21.18 -4.81
N LEU A 96 23.67 -21.44 -4.27
CA LEU A 96 24.71 -22.19 -5.00
C LEU A 96 24.28 -23.64 -5.27
N LYS A 97 23.63 -24.30 -4.30
CA LYS A 97 23.05 -25.64 -4.47
C LYS A 97 22.07 -25.68 -5.64
N THR A 98 21.15 -24.72 -5.71
CA THR A 98 20.20 -24.60 -6.84
C THR A 98 20.94 -24.40 -8.16
N SER A 99 21.97 -23.55 -8.21
CA SER A 99 22.80 -23.36 -9.41
C SER A 99 23.45 -24.66 -9.87
N ILE A 100 24.06 -25.41 -8.95
CA ILE A 100 24.70 -26.71 -9.24
C ILE A 100 23.67 -27.71 -9.79
N LEU A 101 22.49 -27.79 -9.17
CA LEU A 101 21.43 -28.70 -9.60
C LEU A 101 20.87 -28.34 -10.98
N ASN A 102 20.72 -27.06 -11.29
CA ASN A 102 20.26 -26.62 -12.61
C ASN A 102 21.27 -26.97 -13.71
N GLU A 103 22.57 -26.77 -13.46
CA GLU A 103 23.62 -27.18 -14.39
C GLU A 103 23.70 -28.71 -14.54
N TYR A 104 23.55 -29.46 -13.44
CA TYR A 104 23.44 -30.92 -13.47
C TYR A 104 22.28 -31.39 -14.36
N ILE A 105 21.08 -30.81 -14.21
CA ILE A 105 19.91 -31.17 -15.03
C ILE A 105 20.19 -30.94 -16.51
N LYS A 106 20.90 -29.87 -16.86
CA LYS A 106 21.30 -29.59 -18.25
C LYS A 106 22.22 -30.70 -18.78
N PHE A 107 23.28 -31.04 -18.04
CA PHE A 107 24.20 -32.11 -18.45
C PHE A 107 23.54 -33.48 -18.51
N ASP A 108 22.61 -33.80 -17.60
CA ASP A 108 21.82 -35.03 -17.64
C ASP A 108 20.95 -35.10 -18.91
N GLY A 109 20.34 -33.97 -19.30
CA GLY A 109 19.64 -33.84 -20.57
C GLY A 109 20.55 -34.06 -21.79
N ASP A 110 21.75 -33.49 -21.77
CA ASP A 110 22.74 -33.65 -22.84
C ASP A 110 23.22 -35.11 -22.96
N ILE A 111 23.46 -35.80 -21.84
CA ILE A 111 23.81 -37.23 -21.81
C ILE A 111 22.69 -38.08 -22.43
N LYS A 112 21.43 -37.79 -22.09
CA LYS A 112 20.27 -38.49 -22.67
C LYS A 112 20.20 -38.29 -24.18
N ARG A 113 20.41 -37.06 -24.66
CA ARG A 113 20.46 -36.76 -26.09
C ARG A 113 21.58 -37.51 -26.82
N LEU A 114 22.76 -37.61 -26.21
CA LEU A 114 23.87 -38.42 -26.74
C LEU A 114 23.45 -39.90 -26.83
N GLY A 115 22.77 -40.43 -25.82
CA GLY A 115 22.25 -41.80 -25.82
C GLY A 115 21.20 -42.10 -26.89
N PHE A 116 20.49 -41.08 -27.38
CA PHE A 116 19.54 -41.17 -28.49
C PHE A 116 20.17 -40.85 -29.87
N GLY A 117 21.47 -40.54 -29.93
CA GLY A 117 22.13 -40.11 -31.17
C GLY A 117 21.66 -38.73 -31.66
N MET A 118 21.09 -37.91 -30.78
CA MET A 118 20.52 -36.59 -31.10
C MET A 118 21.53 -35.43 -30.94
N ALA A 119 22.80 -35.75 -30.76
CA ALA A 119 23.91 -34.80 -30.66
C ALA A 119 25.19 -35.47 -31.18
N GLU A 120 25.91 -34.80 -32.07
CA GLU A 120 27.26 -35.18 -32.46
C GLU A 120 28.25 -34.42 -31.57
N GLN A 121 28.79 -35.10 -30.56
CA GLN A 121 29.87 -34.58 -29.73
C GLN A 121 30.93 -35.65 -29.54
N ASP A 122 32.20 -35.25 -29.59
CA ASP A 122 33.32 -36.13 -29.29
C ASP A 122 33.22 -36.62 -27.81
N PRO A 123 33.22 -37.94 -27.55
CA PRO A 123 33.09 -38.49 -26.21
C PRO A 123 34.15 -38.00 -25.22
N LEU A 124 35.39 -37.80 -25.68
CA LEU A 124 36.50 -37.34 -24.85
C LEU A 124 36.30 -35.87 -24.45
N ILE A 125 35.87 -35.04 -25.42
CA ILE A 125 35.52 -33.63 -25.16
C ILE A 125 34.36 -33.53 -24.16
N PHE A 126 33.33 -34.37 -24.31
CA PHE A 126 32.20 -34.38 -23.39
C PHE A 126 32.61 -34.82 -21.97
N GLY A 127 33.40 -35.90 -21.86
CA GLY A 127 33.93 -36.37 -20.58
C GLY A 127 34.77 -35.32 -19.84
N ASN A 128 35.61 -34.56 -20.56
CA ASN A 128 36.38 -33.43 -20.04
C ASN A 128 35.48 -32.25 -19.63
N THR A 129 34.35 -32.05 -20.32
CA THR A 129 33.36 -31.03 -19.97
C THR A 129 32.71 -31.33 -18.62
N LEU A 130 32.43 -32.62 -18.31
CA LEU A 130 31.92 -33.04 -17.00
C LEU A 130 32.92 -32.80 -15.86
N ASP A 131 34.22 -32.99 -16.12
CA ASP A 131 35.28 -32.66 -15.15
C ASP A 131 35.41 -31.15 -14.95
N THR A 132 35.34 -30.40 -16.05
CA THR A 132 35.35 -28.93 -16.01
C THR A 132 34.20 -28.39 -15.19
N PHE A 133 32.99 -28.92 -15.38
CA PHE A 133 31.83 -28.64 -14.55
C PHE A 133 32.13 -28.89 -13.07
N TYR A 134 32.60 -30.09 -12.71
CA TYR A 134 32.91 -30.41 -11.32
C TYR A 134 33.94 -29.46 -10.72
N ASN A 135 35.06 -29.22 -11.42
CA ASN A 135 36.13 -28.36 -10.95
C ASN A 135 35.67 -26.90 -10.78
N GLN A 136 34.88 -26.37 -11.72
CA GLN A 136 34.32 -25.02 -11.62
C GLN A 136 33.38 -24.88 -10.42
N GLN A 137 32.49 -25.85 -10.19
CA GLN A 137 31.58 -25.80 -9.05
C GLN A 137 32.32 -26.00 -7.72
N ALA A 138 33.32 -26.88 -7.66
CA ALA A 138 34.16 -27.05 -6.48
C ALA A 138 34.91 -25.75 -6.12
N LEU A 139 35.43 -25.03 -7.13
CA LEU A 139 36.05 -23.72 -6.95
C LEU A 139 35.04 -22.68 -6.43
N LYS A 140 33.80 -22.66 -6.96
CA LYS A 140 32.73 -21.77 -6.45
C LYS A 140 32.41 -22.05 -4.98
N ILE A 141 32.35 -23.33 -4.56
CA ILE A 141 32.12 -23.69 -3.15
C ILE A 141 33.29 -23.19 -2.29
N SER A 142 34.54 -23.41 -2.72
CA SER A 142 35.72 -22.93 -1.98
C SER A 142 35.78 -21.41 -1.89
N SER A 143 35.46 -20.69 -2.99
CA SER A 143 35.39 -19.23 -3.01
C SER A 143 34.31 -18.73 -2.06
N LEU A 144 33.13 -19.35 -2.09
CA LEU A 144 32.04 -19.01 -1.18
C LEU A 144 32.47 -19.09 0.28
N GLU A 145 33.25 -20.10 0.67
CA GLU A 145 33.78 -20.19 2.04
C GLU A 145 34.71 -19.02 2.39
N SER A 146 35.75 -18.78 1.57
CA SER A 146 36.75 -17.75 1.84
C SER A 146 36.15 -16.35 1.81
N ASP A 147 35.31 -16.09 0.81
CA ASP A 147 34.66 -14.80 0.61
C ASP A 147 33.72 -14.51 1.78
N TYR A 148 32.99 -15.52 2.25
CA TYR A 148 32.10 -15.36 3.40
C TYR A 148 32.85 -15.00 4.69
N TYR A 149 34.00 -15.64 4.96
CA TYR A 149 34.85 -15.29 6.11
C TYR A 149 35.28 -13.82 6.06
N LEU A 150 35.93 -13.42 4.96
CA LEU A 150 36.47 -12.07 4.79
C LEU A 150 35.37 -11.00 4.83
N LYS A 151 34.27 -11.27 4.13
CA LYS A 151 33.11 -10.39 4.08
C LYS A 151 32.50 -10.19 5.47
N THR A 152 32.29 -11.26 6.22
CA THR A 152 31.67 -11.18 7.55
C THR A 152 32.52 -10.34 8.51
N GLU A 153 33.84 -10.53 8.51
CA GLU A 153 34.75 -9.74 9.35
C GLU A 153 34.78 -8.26 8.96
N LYS A 154 34.89 -7.96 7.65
CA LYS A 154 34.85 -6.59 7.11
C LYS A 154 33.55 -5.89 7.50
N VAL A 155 32.41 -6.55 7.32
CA VAL A 155 31.10 -5.97 7.63
C VAL A 155 30.94 -5.76 9.13
N LYS A 156 31.36 -6.74 9.96
CA LYS A 156 31.33 -6.60 11.42
C LYS A 156 32.12 -5.36 11.88
N LYS A 157 33.34 -5.17 11.37
CA LYS A 157 34.17 -4.02 11.69
C LYS A 157 33.50 -2.70 11.28
N THR A 158 33.08 -2.61 10.03
CA THR A 158 32.41 -1.42 9.47
C THR A 158 31.16 -1.06 10.27
N PHE A 159 30.34 -2.06 10.60
CA PHE A 159 29.12 -1.88 11.38
C PHE A 159 29.41 -1.36 12.80
N LEU A 160 30.34 -1.98 13.52
CA LEU A 160 30.67 -1.59 14.89
C LEU A 160 31.22 -0.17 14.97
N GLU A 161 32.14 0.20 14.07
CA GLU A 161 32.69 1.56 13.97
C GLU A 161 31.59 2.59 13.67
N TYR A 162 30.65 2.25 12.78
CA TYR A 162 29.54 3.14 12.46
C TYR A 162 28.57 3.31 13.63
N VAL A 163 28.24 2.23 14.33
CA VAL A 163 27.33 2.26 15.49
C VAL A 163 27.92 3.05 16.66
N GLU A 164 29.20 2.87 16.95
CA GLU A 164 29.88 3.57 18.05
C GLU A 164 29.72 5.10 17.93
N ASN A 165 29.85 5.62 16.71
CA ASN A 165 29.74 7.06 16.43
C ASN A 165 28.30 7.57 16.29
N ASN A 166 27.31 6.69 16.11
CA ASN A 166 25.94 7.07 15.72
C ASN A 166 24.83 6.41 16.56
N LYS A 167 25.15 5.84 17.72
CA LYS A 167 24.26 4.98 18.50
C LYS A 167 22.86 5.56 18.73
N THR A 168 22.77 6.79 19.23
CA THR A 168 21.48 7.44 19.54
C THR A 168 20.61 7.63 18.30
N LEU A 169 21.20 8.13 17.21
CA LEU A 169 20.52 8.32 15.93
C LEU A 169 20.03 6.99 15.36
N LEU A 170 20.87 5.97 15.41
CA LEU A 170 20.54 4.63 14.94
C LEU A 170 19.45 3.96 15.76
N THR A 171 19.41 4.16 17.09
CA THR A 171 18.32 3.62 17.92
C THR A 171 16.97 4.21 17.53
N SER A 172 16.89 5.53 17.29
CA SER A 172 15.65 6.17 16.86
C SER A 172 15.21 5.71 15.47
N LEU A 173 16.14 5.64 14.51
CA LEU A 173 15.85 5.15 13.16
C LEU A 173 15.42 3.67 13.17
N ALA A 174 16.12 2.84 13.95
CA ALA A 174 15.80 1.43 14.12
C ALA A 174 14.36 1.24 14.64
N GLN A 175 13.97 2.01 15.66
CA GLN A 175 12.62 1.98 16.20
C GLN A 175 11.57 2.37 15.15
N ASN A 176 11.82 3.43 14.37
CA ASN A 176 10.91 3.84 13.29
C ASN A 176 10.80 2.78 12.18
N LEU A 177 11.92 2.13 11.82
CA LEU A 177 11.92 1.02 10.87
C LEU A 177 11.14 -0.19 11.38
N ASP A 178 11.20 -0.48 12.68
CA ASP A 178 10.44 -1.55 13.30
C ASP A 178 8.93 -1.25 13.32
N TYR A 179 8.54 0.01 13.58
CA TYR A 179 7.14 0.42 13.43
C TYR A 179 6.63 0.26 12.00
N LEU A 180 7.41 0.68 11.00
CA LEU A 180 7.03 0.52 9.60
C LEU A 180 6.93 -0.95 9.19
N ASP A 181 7.88 -1.80 9.58
CA ASP A 181 7.86 -3.24 9.27
C ASP A 181 6.67 -3.94 9.95
N ALA A 182 6.42 -3.67 11.23
CA ALA A 182 5.27 -4.21 11.94
C ALA A 182 3.96 -3.80 11.26
N PHE A 183 3.84 -2.52 10.90
CA PHE A 183 2.64 -2.03 10.21
C PHE A 183 2.48 -2.64 8.81
N GLN A 184 3.56 -2.79 8.04
CA GLN A 184 3.51 -3.47 6.75
C GLN A 184 3.04 -4.93 6.88
N LYS A 185 3.48 -5.67 7.90
CA LYS A 185 2.99 -7.02 8.20
C LYS A 185 1.49 -7.01 8.54
N THR A 186 1.05 -6.07 9.36
CA THR A 186 -0.37 -5.86 9.67
C THR A 186 -1.19 -5.66 8.39
N VAL A 187 -0.77 -4.75 7.51
CA VAL A 187 -1.50 -4.44 6.27
C VAL A 187 -1.48 -5.63 5.31
N SER A 188 -0.34 -6.32 5.17
CA SER A 188 -0.22 -7.51 4.32
C SER A 188 -1.21 -8.59 4.75
N GLY A 189 -1.31 -8.87 6.05
CA GLY A 189 -2.26 -9.84 6.59
C GLY A 189 -3.72 -9.49 6.29
N VAL A 190 -4.11 -8.21 6.45
CA VAL A 190 -5.46 -7.74 6.11
C VAL A 190 -5.73 -7.84 4.61
N THR A 191 -4.75 -7.46 3.78
CA THR A 191 -4.85 -7.50 2.32
C THR A 191 -5.06 -8.93 1.82
N LEU A 192 -4.29 -9.90 2.35
CA LEU A 192 -4.43 -11.31 2.02
C LEU A 192 -5.82 -11.84 2.39
N ALA A 193 -6.28 -11.59 3.62
CA ALA A 193 -7.60 -12.04 4.07
C ALA A 193 -8.74 -11.43 3.22
N PHE A 194 -8.61 -10.15 2.86
CA PHE A 194 -9.61 -9.46 2.03
C PHE A 194 -9.63 -10.00 0.60
N ASN A 195 -8.46 -10.22 0.00
CA ASN A 195 -8.35 -10.80 -1.34
C ASN A 195 -8.90 -12.22 -1.39
N GLU A 196 -8.62 -13.05 -0.38
CA GLU A 196 -9.19 -14.40 -0.29
C GLU A 196 -10.72 -14.36 -0.19
N PHE A 197 -11.26 -13.48 0.65
CA PHE A 197 -12.70 -13.29 0.77
C PHE A 197 -13.33 -12.87 -0.56
N LYS A 198 -12.76 -11.84 -1.22
CA LYS A 198 -13.24 -11.36 -2.51
C LYS A 198 -13.21 -12.46 -3.58
N ALA A 199 -12.09 -13.17 -3.71
CA ALA A 199 -11.96 -14.28 -4.64
C ALA A 199 -12.98 -15.40 -4.36
N THR A 200 -13.26 -15.66 -3.09
CA THR A 200 -14.26 -16.65 -2.68
C THR A 200 -15.67 -16.22 -3.10
N VAL A 201 -16.04 -14.94 -2.92
CA VAL A 201 -17.32 -14.39 -3.39
C VAL A 201 -17.41 -14.50 -4.91
N ASP A 202 -16.40 -14.02 -5.64
CA ASP A 202 -16.37 -14.01 -7.11
C ASP A 202 -16.43 -15.43 -7.71
N SER A 203 -15.95 -16.45 -6.99
CA SER A 203 -16.02 -17.86 -7.41
C SER A 203 -17.41 -18.50 -7.24
N ARG A 204 -18.34 -17.84 -6.54
CA ARG A 204 -19.66 -18.37 -6.15
C ARG A 204 -20.83 -17.51 -6.61
N SER A 205 -20.58 -16.26 -6.99
CA SER A 205 -21.61 -15.25 -7.21
C SER A 205 -21.08 -14.09 -8.05
N ASP A 206 -21.97 -13.41 -8.77
CA ASP A 206 -21.68 -12.16 -9.46
C ASP A 206 -22.01 -10.91 -8.63
N LEU A 207 -22.35 -11.09 -7.34
CA LEU A 207 -22.77 -10.03 -6.41
C LEU A 207 -21.87 -8.78 -6.47
N PHE A 208 -20.55 -8.95 -6.28
CA PHE A 208 -19.64 -7.79 -6.31
C PHE A 208 -19.55 -7.13 -7.67
N LYS A 209 -19.61 -7.90 -8.77
CA LYS A 209 -19.61 -7.32 -10.12
C LYS A 209 -20.89 -6.53 -10.39
N ALA A 210 -22.03 -7.03 -9.94
CA ALA A 210 -23.32 -6.35 -10.07
C ALA A 210 -23.35 -5.06 -9.25
N ILE A 211 -22.88 -5.10 -8.01
CA ILE A 211 -22.75 -3.92 -7.14
C ILE A 211 -21.79 -2.89 -7.75
N GLU A 212 -20.60 -3.29 -8.20
CA GLU A 212 -19.62 -2.36 -8.78
C GLU A 212 -20.16 -1.70 -10.06
N LYS A 213 -20.86 -2.46 -10.91
CA LYS A 213 -21.52 -1.92 -12.10
C LYS A 213 -22.55 -0.85 -11.72
N GLU A 214 -23.40 -1.15 -10.74
CA GLU A 214 -24.44 -0.22 -10.28
C GLU A 214 -23.86 1.02 -9.59
N LYS A 215 -22.81 0.85 -8.78
CA LYS A 215 -22.05 1.96 -8.20
C LYS A 215 -21.57 2.92 -9.28
N SER A 216 -20.93 2.41 -10.35
CA SER A 216 -20.45 3.25 -11.45
C SER A 216 -21.59 4.04 -12.11
N VAL A 217 -22.78 3.45 -12.23
CA VAL A 217 -23.97 4.14 -12.76
C VAL A 217 -24.40 5.26 -11.81
N LEU A 218 -24.49 4.98 -10.52
CA LEU A 218 -24.90 5.96 -9.51
C LEU A 218 -23.90 7.11 -9.37
N GLU A 219 -22.59 6.85 -9.40
CA GLU A 219 -21.55 7.87 -9.37
C GLU A 219 -21.62 8.82 -10.57
N LYS A 220 -21.79 8.26 -11.79
CA LYS A 220 -21.95 9.06 -13.01
C LYS A 220 -23.22 9.91 -12.96
N SER A 221 -24.33 9.30 -12.53
CA SER A 221 -25.61 10.00 -12.38
C SER A 221 -25.51 11.14 -11.37
N PHE A 222 -24.90 10.89 -10.20
CA PHE A 222 -24.70 11.90 -9.18
C PHE A 222 -23.80 13.04 -9.66
N SER A 223 -22.70 12.73 -10.34
CA SER A 223 -21.80 13.75 -10.92
C SER A 223 -22.53 14.64 -11.94
N ALA A 224 -23.32 14.06 -12.84
CA ALA A 224 -24.11 14.80 -13.81
C ALA A 224 -25.16 15.70 -13.13
N GLU A 225 -25.81 15.22 -12.07
CA GLU A 225 -26.76 16.00 -11.28
C GLU A 225 -26.09 17.17 -10.54
N LEU A 226 -24.92 16.95 -9.93
CA LEU A 226 -24.16 18.05 -9.31
C LEU A 226 -23.77 19.12 -10.34
N GLU A 227 -23.39 18.71 -11.55
CA GLU A 227 -23.08 19.62 -12.65
C GLU A 227 -24.30 20.43 -13.09
N SER A 228 -25.46 19.77 -13.21
CA SER A 228 -26.74 20.43 -13.50
C SER A 228 -27.11 21.45 -12.43
N ILE A 229 -27.00 21.09 -11.15
CA ILE A 229 -27.26 21.98 -10.01
C ILE A 229 -26.33 23.19 -10.03
N PHE A 230 -25.03 22.94 -10.26
CA PHE A 230 -24.02 23.99 -10.35
C PHE A 230 -24.37 24.99 -11.46
N ASN A 231 -24.65 24.52 -12.67
CA ASN A 231 -25.00 25.39 -13.80
C ASN A 231 -26.31 26.17 -13.57
N GLN A 232 -27.32 25.55 -12.96
CA GLN A 232 -28.54 26.25 -12.55
C GLN A 232 -28.26 27.37 -11.55
N ALA A 233 -27.40 27.11 -10.56
CA ALA A 233 -27.00 28.12 -9.59
C ALA A 233 -26.23 29.27 -10.24
N LEU A 234 -25.35 29.02 -11.22
CA LEU A 234 -24.66 30.10 -11.94
C LEU A 234 -25.65 31.04 -12.66
N VAL A 235 -26.66 30.47 -13.33
CA VAL A 235 -27.67 31.24 -14.05
C VAL A 235 -28.58 32.01 -13.08
N LYS A 236 -29.04 31.33 -12.02
CA LYS A 236 -29.98 31.88 -11.02
C LYS A 236 -29.34 32.98 -10.16
N ASN A 237 -28.15 32.70 -9.63
CA ASN A 237 -27.53 33.50 -8.59
C ASN A 237 -26.53 34.54 -9.13
N LYS A 238 -26.03 34.36 -10.37
CA LYS A 238 -25.02 35.22 -11.02
C LYS A 238 -23.87 35.58 -10.07
N PRO A 239 -23.20 34.58 -9.46
CA PRO A 239 -22.11 34.82 -8.51
C PRO A 239 -20.92 35.51 -9.18
N ASP A 240 -20.13 36.24 -8.40
CA ASP A 240 -18.81 36.71 -8.83
C ASP A 240 -17.82 35.54 -8.97
N ASP A 241 -16.67 35.80 -9.60
CA ASP A 241 -15.64 34.77 -9.87
C ASP A 241 -15.17 34.07 -8.59
N ALA A 242 -15.06 34.80 -7.48
CA ALA A 242 -14.64 34.26 -6.19
C ALA A 242 -15.67 33.29 -5.62
N THR A 243 -16.95 33.62 -5.71
CA THR A 243 -18.06 32.78 -5.24
C THR A 243 -18.25 31.59 -6.17
N GLN A 244 -18.07 31.76 -7.48
CA GLN A 244 -18.06 30.66 -8.45
C GLN A 244 -16.93 29.65 -8.15
N ALA A 245 -15.73 30.11 -7.79
CA ALA A 245 -14.65 29.22 -7.39
C ALA A 245 -14.99 28.41 -6.12
N LYS A 246 -15.66 29.02 -5.13
CA LYS A 246 -16.16 28.30 -3.96
C LYS A 246 -17.20 27.24 -4.34
N TYR A 247 -18.13 27.58 -5.23
CA TYR A 247 -19.14 26.63 -5.71
C TYR A 247 -18.49 25.37 -6.32
N LEU A 248 -17.42 25.54 -7.10
CA LEU A 248 -16.64 24.43 -7.66
C LEU A 248 -15.99 23.58 -6.56
N ILE A 249 -15.35 24.20 -5.57
CA ILE A 249 -14.76 23.48 -4.44
C ILE A 249 -15.82 22.67 -3.68
N HIS A 250 -17.00 23.25 -3.46
CA HIS A 250 -18.11 22.54 -2.83
C HIS A 250 -18.57 21.35 -3.68
N LYS A 251 -18.72 21.53 -5.00
CA LYS A 251 -19.08 20.45 -5.93
C LYS A 251 -18.12 19.26 -5.80
N ASP A 252 -16.82 19.53 -5.84
CA ASP A 252 -15.78 18.51 -5.73
C ASP A 252 -15.81 17.80 -4.37
N ASN A 253 -16.06 18.55 -3.30
CA ASN A 253 -16.20 17.99 -1.95
C ASN A 253 -17.44 17.08 -1.84
N PHE A 254 -18.58 17.46 -2.41
CA PHE A 254 -19.78 16.64 -2.44
C PHE A 254 -19.58 15.38 -3.30
N LEU A 255 -18.91 15.50 -4.45
CA LEU A 255 -18.55 14.37 -5.31
C LEU A 255 -17.66 13.37 -4.55
N LYS A 256 -16.57 13.85 -3.95
CA LYS A 256 -15.65 13.03 -3.16
C LYS A 256 -16.35 12.34 -1.99
N LYS A 257 -17.28 13.04 -1.33
CA LYS A 257 -18.07 12.48 -0.24
C LYS A 257 -18.96 11.33 -0.73
N PHE A 258 -19.69 11.54 -1.83
CA PHE A 258 -20.54 10.49 -2.38
C PHE A 258 -19.74 9.26 -2.81
N THR A 259 -18.62 9.45 -3.52
CA THR A 259 -17.69 8.36 -3.88
C THR A 259 -17.19 7.60 -2.66
N THR A 260 -16.86 8.29 -1.56
CA THR A 260 -16.41 7.63 -0.33
C THR A 260 -17.54 6.82 0.32
N ASP A 261 -18.73 7.41 0.43
CA ASP A 261 -19.87 6.78 1.12
C ASP A 261 -20.43 5.60 0.31
N ILE A 262 -20.47 5.69 -1.02
CA ILE A 262 -20.93 4.60 -1.89
C ILE A 262 -19.93 3.44 -1.95
N GLN A 263 -18.63 3.74 -1.90
CA GLN A 263 -17.59 2.71 -1.78
C GLN A 263 -17.75 1.90 -0.48
N GLN A 264 -18.10 2.56 0.63
CA GLN A 264 -18.37 1.88 1.89
C GLN A 264 -19.62 1.00 1.82
N SER A 265 -20.65 1.42 1.09
CA SER A 265 -21.93 0.69 1.04
C SER A 265 -21.84 -0.62 0.25
N GLU A 266 -20.81 -0.82 -0.59
CA GLU A 266 -20.54 -2.09 -1.28
C GLU A 266 -20.41 -3.27 -0.31
N TYR A 267 -19.90 -3.01 0.89
CA TYR A 267 -19.61 -4.02 1.90
C TYR A 267 -20.67 -4.08 3.00
N TYR A 268 -21.78 -3.36 2.84
CA TYR A 268 -22.80 -3.23 3.88
C TYR A 268 -23.39 -4.59 4.29
N LEU A 269 -23.60 -5.49 3.32
CA LEU A 269 -24.09 -6.86 3.57
C LEU A 269 -23.22 -7.62 4.57
N PHE A 270 -21.93 -7.30 4.61
CA PHE A 270 -20.93 -7.97 5.44
C PHE A 270 -20.60 -7.20 6.72
N SER A 271 -21.27 -6.06 6.97
CA SER A 271 -20.93 -5.11 8.04
C SER A 271 -21.00 -5.69 9.46
N ALA A 272 -21.77 -6.76 9.68
CA ALA A 272 -21.83 -7.47 10.96
C ALA A 272 -20.50 -8.14 11.34
N LEU A 273 -19.68 -8.51 10.36
CA LEU A 273 -18.41 -9.22 10.56
C LEU A 273 -17.22 -8.45 9.97
N PHE A 274 -17.44 -7.47 9.11
CA PHE A 274 -16.39 -6.71 8.44
C PHE A 274 -16.63 -5.20 8.56
N SER A 275 -15.67 -4.48 9.14
CA SER A 275 -15.69 -3.02 9.25
C SER A 275 -14.91 -2.41 8.09
N TYR A 276 -15.61 -1.94 7.05
CA TYR A 276 -14.95 -1.23 5.95
C TYR A 276 -14.25 0.05 6.44
N ALA A 277 -14.79 0.73 7.45
CA ALA A 277 -14.18 1.92 8.02
C ALA A 277 -12.79 1.64 8.62
N ASP A 278 -12.64 0.52 9.35
CA ASP A 278 -11.33 0.13 9.88
C ASP A 278 -10.37 -0.35 8.79
N TYR A 279 -10.89 -1.04 7.76
CA TYR A 279 -10.09 -1.39 6.59
C TYR A 279 -9.56 -0.14 5.88
N ALA A 280 -10.44 0.84 5.61
CA ALA A 280 -10.09 2.09 4.96
C ALA A 280 -9.12 2.94 5.81
N ASP A 281 -9.26 2.95 7.13
CA ASP A 281 -8.33 3.60 8.06
C ASP A 281 -6.92 2.99 7.93
N ILE A 282 -6.80 1.66 7.99
CA ILE A 282 -5.52 0.96 7.85
C ILE A 282 -4.90 1.23 6.47
N MET A 283 -5.67 1.11 5.40
CA MET A 283 -5.18 1.34 4.04
C MET A 283 -4.82 2.82 3.79
N GLY A 284 -5.56 3.75 4.39
CA GLY A 284 -5.26 5.17 4.36
C GLY A 284 -3.94 5.48 5.06
N LYS A 285 -3.73 4.93 6.27
CA LYS A 285 -2.46 5.04 6.99
C LYS A 285 -1.30 4.45 6.21
N LYS A 286 -1.50 3.33 5.51
CA LYS A 286 -0.51 2.77 4.56
C LYS A 286 -0.15 3.76 3.48
N SER A 287 -1.15 4.28 2.78
CA SER A 287 -0.91 5.24 1.69
C SER A 287 -0.19 6.51 2.18
N ASP A 288 -0.55 7.02 3.36
CA ASP A 288 0.10 8.21 3.94
C ASP A 288 1.57 7.93 4.32
N LEU A 289 1.85 6.80 4.97
CA LEU A 289 3.23 6.41 5.32
C LEU A 289 4.06 6.10 4.07
N GLU A 290 3.49 5.43 3.07
CA GLU A 290 4.15 5.17 1.77
C GLU A 290 4.52 6.48 1.08
N LYS A 291 3.57 7.42 0.98
CA LYS A 291 3.83 8.73 0.38
C LYS A 291 4.90 9.52 1.13
N LYS A 292 4.97 9.38 2.45
CA LYS A 292 5.92 10.14 3.29
C LYS A 292 7.30 9.52 3.33
N PHE A 293 7.40 8.20 3.47
CA PHE A 293 8.66 7.55 3.86
C PHE A 293 9.17 6.53 2.85
N TYR A 294 8.50 6.37 1.71
CA TYR A 294 8.92 5.42 0.69
C TYR A 294 9.21 6.13 -0.63
N SER A 295 10.19 5.60 -1.35
CA SER A 295 10.50 6.01 -2.72
C SER A 295 9.51 5.39 -3.71
N ALA A 296 9.53 5.88 -4.95
CA ALA A 296 8.75 5.29 -6.05
C ALA A 296 9.06 3.81 -6.30
N SER A 297 10.25 3.33 -5.90
CA SER A 297 10.65 1.92 -5.99
C SER A 297 10.06 1.03 -4.88
N GLY A 298 9.40 1.63 -3.88
CA GLY A 298 8.92 0.93 -2.69
C GLY A 298 9.99 0.73 -1.60
N ALA A 299 11.21 1.26 -1.78
CA ALA A 299 12.22 1.27 -0.73
C ALA A 299 12.00 2.41 0.28
N VAL A 300 12.24 2.16 1.56
CA VAL A 300 12.16 3.16 2.64
C VAL A 300 13.24 4.24 2.44
N ASN A 301 12.85 5.51 2.52
CA ASN A 301 13.76 6.63 2.56
C ASN A 301 14.25 6.87 3.99
N CYS A 302 15.35 6.21 4.36
CA CYS A 302 15.88 6.27 5.71
C CYS A 302 16.46 7.62 6.11
N ASN A 303 16.92 8.45 5.16
CA ASN A 303 17.34 9.81 5.47
C ASN A 303 16.15 10.64 5.94
N LEU A 304 15.01 10.53 5.26
CA LEU A 304 13.78 11.22 5.65
C LEU A 304 13.20 10.67 6.96
N LEU A 305 13.28 9.35 7.16
CA LEU A 305 12.84 8.69 8.39
C LEU A 305 13.72 9.05 9.60
N LEU A 306 15.01 9.29 9.37
CA LEU A 306 15.95 9.71 10.42
C LEU A 306 15.67 11.15 10.88
N THR A 307 15.31 12.04 9.96
CA THR A 307 15.08 13.46 10.26
C THR A 307 13.62 13.79 10.62
N THR A 308 12.73 12.80 10.65
CA THR A 308 11.31 13.03 10.90
C THR A 308 11.01 13.31 12.37
N SER A 309 10.07 14.23 12.62
CA SER A 309 9.46 14.42 13.95
C SER A 309 8.14 13.67 14.10
N ALA A 310 7.74 12.87 13.11
CA ALA A 310 6.48 12.13 13.13
C ALA A 310 6.52 11.00 14.18
N ASN A 311 5.53 10.97 15.08
CA ASN A 311 5.32 9.85 15.98
C ASN A 311 4.63 8.69 15.23
N ILE A 312 5.42 7.88 14.52
CA ILE A 312 4.90 6.75 13.71
C ILE A 312 4.20 5.74 14.60
N GLY A 313 4.80 5.35 15.74
CA GLY A 313 4.21 4.41 16.69
C GLY A 313 2.82 4.85 17.18
N GLY A 314 2.66 6.12 17.53
CA GLY A 314 1.36 6.69 17.90
C GLY A 314 0.38 6.78 16.72
N TYR A 315 0.88 7.07 15.51
CA TYR A 315 0.05 7.15 14.31
C TYR A 315 -0.56 5.79 13.93
N ILE A 316 0.20 4.71 14.08
CA ILE A 316 -0.26 3.33 13.81
C ILE A 316 -0.87 2.65 15.05
N ASP A 317 -1.02 3.35 16.15
CA ASP A 317 -1.56 2.75 17.37
C ASP A 317 -2.96 2.16 17.15
N GLY A 318 -3.19 0.99 17.75
CA GLY A 318 -4.43 0.22 17.61
C GLY A 318 -4.69 -0.43 16.25
N THR A 319 -3.85 -0.22 15.22
CA THR A 319 -4.10 -0.82 13.88
C THR A 319 -3.99 -2.34 13.90
N GLU A 320 -3.14 -2.91 14.75
CA GLU A 320 -3.00 -4.35 14.91
C GLU A 320 -4.29 -5.00 15.42
N ALA A 321 -4.89 -4.45 16.49
CA ALA A 321 -6.14 -4.95 17.04
C ALA A 321 -7.29 -4.90 16.03
N LYS A 322 -7.39 -3.78 15.29
CA LYS A 322 -8.35 -3.63 14.18
C LYS A 322 -8.11 -4.66 13.08
N ALA A 323 -6.87 -4.84 12.67
CA ALA A 323 -6.49 -5.81 11.65
C ALA A 323 -6.84 -7.24 12.05
N GLU A 324 -6.57 -7.63 13.30
CA GLU A 324 -6.95 -8.95 13.80
C GLU A 324 -8.46 -9.17 13.79
N GLN A 325 -9.25 -8.16 14.16
CA GLN A 325 -10.70 -8.23 14.07
C GLN A 325 -11.17 -8.38 12.61
N LEU A 326 -10.62 -7.60 11.68
CA LEU A 326 -10.93 -7.68 10.26
C LEU A 326 -10.60 -9.07 9.70
N LYS A 327 -9.41 -9.59 9.99
CA LYS A 327 -8.97 -10.92 9.54
C LYS A 327 -9.91 -12.02 10.05
N ARG A 328 -10.29 -11.99 11.33
CA ARG A 328 -11.25 -12.97 11.89
C ARG A 328 -12.62 -12.88 11.20
N GLY A 329 -13.13 -11.67 11.00
CA GLY A 329 -14.39 -11.43 10.33
C GLY A 329 -14.43 -11.93 8.90
N LEU A 330 -13.43 -11.54 8.11
CA LEU A 330 -13.24 -11.98 6.72
C LEU A 330 -13.07 -13.49 6.63
N LYS A 331 -12.32 -14.10 7.55
CA LYS A 331 -12.18 -15.56 7.62
C LYS A 331 -13.52 -16.24 7.89
N THR A 332 -14.31 -15.73 8.83
CA THR A 332 -15.63 -16.27 9.17
C THR A 332 -16.57 -16.24 7.97
N LEU A 333 -16.60 -15.11 7.25
CA LEU A 333 -17.38 -14.96 6.02
C LEU A 333 -16.91 -15.93 4.94
N THR A 334 -15.60 -16.00 4.72
CA THR A 334 -14.98 -16.90 3.74
C THR A 334 -15.33 -18.36 4.01
N ASP A 335 -15.22 -18.80 5.26
CA ASP A 335 -15.56 -20.16 5.67
C ASP A 335 -17.07 -20.45 5.53
N ALA A 336 -17.93 -19.48 5.83
CA ALA A 336 -19.38 -19.61 5.68
C ALA A 336 -19.78 -19.78 4.20
N ILE A 337 -19.15 -19.05 3.29
CA ILE A 337 -19.37 -19.17 1.84
C ILE A 337 -18.86 -20.53 1.33
N LYS A 338 -17.62 -20.91 1.70
CA LYS A 338 -17.00 -22.17 1.27
C LYS A 338 -17.82 -23.40 1.69
N ASN A 339 -18.37 -23.35 2.91
CA ASN A 339 -19.15 -24.44 3.48
C ASN A 339 -20.67 -24.36 3.19
N GLY A 340 -21.10 -23.42 2.33
CA GLY A 340 -22.51 -23.28 1.92
C GLY A 340 -23.46 -22.74 2.99
N ARG A 341 -22.97 -22.34 4.17
CA ARG A 341 -23.78 -21.70 5.23
C ARG A 341 -24.25 -20.30 4.82
N LEU A 342 -23.51 -19.65 3.92
CA LEU A 342 -23.90 -18.38 3.30
C LEU A 342 -24.13 -18.60 1.80
N ASN A 343 -25.41 -18.63 1.39
CA ASN A 343 -25.78 -18.77 -0.01
C ASN A 343 -25.82 -17.40 -0.71
N LEU A 344 -24.72 -17.03 -1.36
CA LEU A 344 -24.58 -15.72 -2.01
C LEU A 344 -25.58 -15.50 -3.16
N LYS A 345 -25.96 -16.55 -3.91
CA LYS A 345 -26.93 -16.42 -5.01
C LYS A 345 -28.30 -15.95 -4.54
N MET A 346 -28.72 -16.39 -3.35
CA MET A 346 -29.97 -15.93 -2.75
C MET A 346 -29.91 -14.47 -2.26
N LEU A 347 -28.70 -13.93 -2.09
CA LEU A 347 -28.47 -12.56 -1.62
C LEU A 347 -28.22 -11.58 -2.75
N GLU A 348 -27.93 -12.03 -3.98
CA GLU A 348 -27.63 -11.16 -5.14
C GLU A 348 -28.70 -10.09 -5.37
N GLU A 349 -29.94 -10.51 -5.65
CA GLU A 349 -31.04 -9.58 -5.92
C GLU A 349 -31.40 -8.70 -4.71
N PRO A 350 -31.65 -9.24 -3.50
CA PRO A 350 -31.95 -8.40 -2.33
C PRO A 350 -30.85 -7.41 -1.99
N ALA A 351 -29.57 -7.82 -2.06
CA ALA A 351 -28.44 -6.93 -1.77
C ALA A 351 -28.29 -5.85 -2.83
N LEU A 352 -28.47 -6.19 -4.12
CA LEU A 352 -28.41 -5.22 -5.20
C LEU A 352 -29.55 -4.19 -5.10
N SER A 353 -30.79 -4.63 -4.82
CA SER A 353 -31.92 -3.72 -4.61
C SER A 353 -31.67 -2.78 -3.43
N TYR A 354 -31.25 -3.33 -2.29
CA TYR A 354 -30.94 -2.52 -1.11
C TYR A 354 -29.83 -1.50 -1.38
N PHE A 355 -28.78 -1.91 -2.10
CA PHE A 355 -27.68 -1.04 -2.50
C PHE A 355 -28.17 0.11 -3.38
N LYS A 356 -28.99 -0.17 -4.40
CA LYS A 356 -29.58 0.86 -5.27
C LYS A 356 -30.39 1.88 -4.48
N ASP A 357 -31.36 1.41 -3.71
CA ASP A 357 -32.32 2.27 -3.03
C ASP A 357 -31.64 3.16 -1.99
N THR A 358 -30.76 2.59 -1.18
CA THR A 358 -30.05 3.31 -0.13
C THR A 358 -29.13 4.38 -0.71
N ASN A 359 -28.38 4.06 -1.77
CA ASN A 359 -27.45 5.01 -2.38
C ASN A 359 -28.17 6.07 -3.23
N ALA A 360 -29.32 5.74 -3.84
CA ALA A 360 -30.17 6.74 -4.49
C ALA A 360 -30.73 7.76 -3.50
N GLN A 361 -31.15 7.33 -2.30
CA GLN A 361 -31.58 8.24 -1.24
C GLN A 361 -30.44 9.11 -0.72
N MET A 362 -29.26 8.53 -0.55
CA MET A 362 -28.05 9.26 -0.17
C MET A 362 -27.69 10.33 -1.19
N ALA A 363 -27.71 9.99 -2.48
CA ALA A 363 -27.49 10.92 -3.59
C ALA A 363 -28.47 12.10 -3.54
N LYS A 364 -29.77 11.84 -3.39
CA LYS A 364 -30.80 12.89 -3.27
C LYS A 364 -30.54 13.82 -2.08
N LYS A 365 -30.16 13.28 -0.93
CA LYS A 365 -29.84 14.07 0.27
C LYS A 365 -28.62 14.96 0.04
N LEU A 366 -27.55 14.41 -0.56
CA LEU A 366 -26.34 15.19 -0.86
C LEU A 366 -26.60 16.27 -1.91
N GLN A 367 -27.40 15.98 -2.94
CA GLN A 367 -27.83 16.97 -3.94
C GLN A 367 -28.64 18.11 -3.28
N ALA A 368 -29.56 17.80 -2.36
CA ALA A 368 -30.31 18.83 -1.63
C ALA A 368 -29.39 19.69 -0.75
N ASN A 369 -28.46 19.07 -0.03
CA ASN A 369 -27.46 19.78 0.76
C ASN A 369 -26.55 20.66 -0.10
N PHE A 370 -26.17 20.20 -1.29
CA PHE A 370 -25.37 20.98 -2.23
C PHE A 370 -26.15 22.22 -2.71
N ARG A 371 -27.42 22.07 -3.10
CA ARG A 371 -28.29 23.22 -3.45
C ARG A 371 -28.34 24.25 -2.31
N ALA A 372 -28.59 23.79 -1.08
CA ALA A 372 -28.64 24.66 0.10
C ALA A 372 -27.30 25.37 0.38
N MET A 373 -26.18 24.66 0.21
CA MET A 373 -24.84 25.24 0.31
C MET A 373 -24.66 26.36 -0.72
N LEU A 374 -24.98 26.12 -1.99
CA LEU A 374 -24.82 27.13 -3.05
C LEU A 374 -25.67 28.37 -2.76
N ASP A 375 -26.94 28.18 -2.40
CA ASP A 375 -27.85 29.29 -2.08
C ASP A 375 -27.34 30.12 -0.89
N SER A 376 -26.71 29.51 0.10
CA SER A 376 -26.19 30.20 1.29
C SER A 376 -24.91 31.01 1.07
N GLU A 377 -24.10 30.66 0.08
CA GLU A 377 -22.91 31.41 -0.32
C GLU A 377 -23.27 32.64 -1.18
N THR A 378 -24.54 32.76 -1.60
CA THR A 378 -25.05 33.95 -2.29
C THR A 378 -25.38 35.05 -1.29
N PRO A 379 -24.84 36.28 -1.41
CA PRO A 379 -25.24 37.39 -0.57
C PRO A 379 -26.74 37.64 -0.73
N GLN A 380 -27.52 37.62 0.35
CA GLN A 380 -28.91 38.09 0.29
C GLN A 380 -28.91 39.58 -0.07
N SER A 381 -29.57 39.93 -1.17
CA SER A 381 -30.00 41.30 -1.44
C SER A 381 -30.75 41.81 -0.20
N MET A 382 -30.26 42.87 0.42
CA MET A 382 -31.01 43.59 1.45
C MET A 382 -32.41 43.88 0.90
N PHE A 383 -33.43 43.39 1.62
CA PHE A 383 -34.82 43.74 1.38
C PHE A 383 -34.97 45.26 1.53
N THR A 384 -35.09 45.99 0.43
CA THR A 384 -35.68 47.33 0.41
C THR A 384 -37.20 47.17 0.46
N GLY A 385 -37.72 46.82 1.63
CA GLY A 385 -39.14 46.94 1.95
C GLY A 385 -39.43 48.39 2.37
N ASN A 386 -40.18 49.12 1.55
CA ASN A 386 -40.69 50.45 1.86
C ASN A 386 -41.36 50.48 3.25
N LEU A 387 -40.76 51.19 4.18
CA LEU A 387 -41.42 51.72 5.37
C LEU A 387 -41.48 53.24 5.20
N SER A 388 -42.70 53.74 4.95
CA SER A 388 -43.03 55.16 4.96
C SER A 388 -42.51 55.82 6.23
N GLN A 389 -41.59 56.77 6.07
CA GLN A 389 -41.11 57.63 7.13
C GLN A 389 -42.01 58.86 7.23
N THR A 390 -42.69 59.04 8.37
CA THR A 390 -42.83 60.37 8.96
C THR A 390 -41.57 60.62 9.78
N GLY A 391 -40.84 61.66 9.40
CA GLY A 391 -39.44 61.84 9.74
C GLY A 391 -39.13 62.34 11.15
N GLN A 392 -37.88 62.10 11.55
CA GLN A 392 -37.05 63.05 12.26
C GLN A 392 -35.57 62.66 12.05
N GLN A 393 -34.80 63.61 11.51
CA GLN A 393 -33.35 63.54 11.39
C GLN A 393 -32.69 63.58 12.77
N VAL A 394 -31.76 62.67 13.06
CA VAL A 394 -30.51 62.99 13.79
C VAL A 394 -29.38 62.10 13.26
N SER A 395 -28.22 62.75 13.18
CA SER A 395 -26.92 62.42 12.63
C SER A 395 -26.06 61.38 13.36
N SER A 396 -25.09 60.85 12.58
CA SER A 396 -23.72 60.41 12.90
C SER A 396 -23.46 59.19 13.80
N GLU A 397 -22.65 58.27 13.23
CA GLU A 397 -21.74 57.30 13.86
C GLU A 397 -22.23 56.53 15.09
N GLY A 398 -22.72 55.31 14.85
CA GLY A 398 -22.96 54.30 15.87
C GLY A 398 -22.70 52.90 15.31
N ALA A 399 -21.79 52.17 15.95
CA ALA A 399 -21.49 50.78 15.66
C ALA A 399 -22.76 49.93 15.60
N LEU A 400 -22.87 49.07 14.59
CA LEU A 400 -23.91 48.05 14.49
C LEU A 400 -23.86 47.13 15.73
N PRO A 401 -24.99 46.79 16.36
CA PRO A 401 -25.01 45.95 17.55
C PRO A 401 -24.55 44.53 17.21
N VAL A 402 -23.53 44.04 17.92
CA VAL A 402 -23.08 42.64 17.87
C VAL A 402 -24.21 41.75 18.40
N GLN A 403 -24.92 41.05 17.50
CA GLN A 403 -25.86 40.02 17.93
C GLN A 403 -25.08 38.89 18.62
N LYS A 404 -25.47 38.61 19.86
CA LYS A 404 -24.92 37.51 20.66
C LYS A 404 -25.33 36.16 20.03
N VAL A 405 -24.40 35.50 19.36
CA VAL A 405 -24.61 34.19 18.73
C VAL A 405 -24.94 33.15 19.81
N THR A 406 -26.03 32.40 19.64
CA THR A 406 -26.39 31.26 20.49
C THR A 406 -26.63 30.01 19.64
N PHE A 407 -25.94 28.91 19.97
CA PHE A 407 -26.13 27.61 19.33
C PHE A 407 -27.30 26.83 19.96
N THR A 408 -28.30 26.45 19.15
CA THR A 408 -29.55 25.84 19.63
C THR A 408 -29.71 24.36 19.27
N GLN A 409 -29.00 23.84 18.27
CA GLN A 409 -29.16 22.46 17.77
C GLN A 409 -27.84 21.69 17.65
N SER A 410 -27.92 20.36 17.64
CA SER A 410 -26.79 19.50 17.28
C SER A 410 -26.69 19.27 15.77
N PHE A 411 -25.50 18.94 15.30
CA PHE A 411 -25.24 18.64 13.90
C PHE A 411 -24.86 17.18 13.69
N ASN A 412 -25.37 16.59 12.60
CA ASN A 412 -24.99 15.25 12.16
C ASN A 412 -23.71 15.30 11.31
N LYS A 413 -22.93 14.21 11.30
CA LYS A 413 -21.75 14.10 10.45
C LYS A 413 -22.10 14.39 8.98
N GLY A 414 -21.37 15.32 8.38
CA GLY A 414 -21.56 15.75 6.99
C GLY A 414 -22.80 16.62 6.73
N GLN A 415 -23.50 17.05 7.78
CA GLN A 415 -24.55 18.07 7.66
C GLN A 415 -23.92 19.41 7.27
N TYR A 416 -24.58 20.13 6.37
CA TYR A 416 -24.32 21.54 6.13
C TYR A 416 -25.29 22.40 6.94
N HIS A 417 -24.82 23.49 7.55
CA HIS A 417 -25.66 24.47 8.25
C HIS A 417 -24.89 25.78 8.55
N GLU A 418 -25.56 26.94 8.52
CA GLU A 418 -24.95 28.24 8.84
C GLU A 418 -24.32 28.30 10.24
N GLN A 419 -25.04 27.82 11.27
CA GLN A 419 -24.48 27.66 12.61
C GLN A 419 -23.22 26.76 12.65
N ILE A 420 -22.98 25.87 11.68
CA ILE A 420 -21.69 25.15 11.60
C ILE A 420 -20.58 26.08 11.12
N LYS A 421 -20.83 27.01 10.18
CA LYS A 421 -19.84 28.05 9.81
C LYS A 421 -19.49 28.90 11.02
N THR A 422 -20.49 29.27 11.81
CA THR A 422 -20.26 30.01 13.05
C THR A 422 -19.46 29.17 14.05
N LEU A 423 -19.79 27.89 14.23
CA LEU A 423 -19.04 26.96 15.08
C LEU A 423 -17.59 26.81 14.63
N GLN A 424 -17.33 26.58 13.35
CA GLN A 424 -15.99 26.47 12.77
C GLN A 424 -15.19 27.76 12.96
N THR A 425 -15.80 28.93 12.74
CA THR A 425 -15.19 30.24 13.01
C THR A 425 -14.80 30.39 14.48
N VAL A 426 -15.73 30.07 15.39
CA VAL A 426 -15.52 30.14 16.85
C VAL A 426 -14.40 29.20 17.30
N LEU A 427 -14.36 27.98 16.76
CA LEU A 427 -13.31 26.98 17.05
C LEU A 427 -11.97 27.37 16.43
N LYS A 428 -11.97 28.00 15.25
CA LYS A 428 -10.76 28.48 14.57
C LYS A 428 -10.12 29.62 15.32
N ASN A 429 -10.91 30.60 15.74
CA ASN A 429 -10.44 31.73 16.54
C ASN A 429 -9.87 31.30 17.90
N ARG A 430 -10.28 30.13 18.40
CA ARG A 430 -9.75 29.52 19.63
C ARG A 430 -8.62 28.53 19.40
N GLY A 431 -8.18 28.33 18.16
CA GLY A 431 -7.07 27.45 17.81
C GLY A 431 -7.39 25.96 17.78
N TYR A 432 -8.66 25.55 17.82
CA TYR A 432 -9.05 24.14 17.70
C TYR A 432 -9.27 23.70 16.25
N TYR A 433 -9.65 24.63 15.37
CA TYR A 433 -10.00 24.32 13.98
C TYR A 433 -9.02 24.97 13.00
N HIS A 434 -8.33 24.15 12.21
CA HIS A 434 -7.28 24.61 11.28
C HIS A 434 -7.68 24.51 9.81
N SER A 435 -8.88 24.00 9.52
CA SER A 435 -9.35 23.80 8.15
C SER A 435 -10.13 25.02 7.61
N VAL A 436 -10.69 24.87 6.42
CA VAL A 436 -11.52 25.88 5.75
C VAL A 436 -12.88 26.00 6.43
N ILE A 437 -13.37 27.22 6.63
CA ILE A 437 -14.73 27.43 7.17
C ILE A 437 -15.70 27.23 6.00
N ASP A 438 -16.32 26.06 5.94
CA ASP A 438 -17.19 25.63 4.86
C ASP A 438 -18.62 25.33 5.31
N GLY A 439 -18.91 25.36 6.61
CA GLY A 439 -20.24 25.08 7.16
C GLY A 439 -20.64 23.62 7.17
N VAL A 440 -19.71 22.70 6.87
CA VAL A 440 -19.96 21.26 6.89
C VAL A 440 -19.44 20.66 8.20
N TYR A 441 -20.25 19.85 8.87
CA TYR A 441 -19.83 19.10 10.06
C TYR A 441 -18.94 17.90 9.68
N SER A 442 -17.78 18.22 9.11
CA SER A 442 -16.77 17.34 8.53
C SER A 442 -15.91 16.66 9.60
N PRO A 443 -15.10 15.64 9.26
CA PRO A 443 -14.16 15.02 10.20
C PRO A 443 -13.25 16.04 10.90
N ALA A 444 -12.79 17.08 10.20
CA ALA A 444 -11.99 18.14 10.80
C ALA A 444 -12.79 18.98 11.81
N THR A 445 -14.09 19.19 11.57
CA THR A 445 -14.96 19.93 12.49
C THR A 445 -15.28 19.08 13.72
N ILE A 446 -15.53 17.79 13.53
CA ILE A 446 -15.73 16.80 14.60
C ILE A 446 -14.48 16.74 15.49
N GLU A 447 -13.29 16.68 14.89
CA GLU A 447 -12.02 16.70 15.63
C GLU A 447 -11.85 18.00 16.42
N ALA A 448 -12.12 19.16 15.82
CA ALA A 448 -12.04 20.43 16.54
C ALA A 448 -13.04 20.54 17.69
N VAL A 449 -14.26 20.02 17.51
CA VAL A 449 -15.25 19.91 18.60
C VAL A 449 -14.73 18.97 19.69
N TYR A 450 -14.08 17.86 19.33
CA TYR A 450 -13.49 16.94 20.28
C TYR A 450 -12.35 17.58 21.08
N GLN A 451 -11.45 18.32 20.43
CA GLN A 451 -10.37 19.06 21.10
C GLN A 451 -10.92 20.11 22.07
N PHE A 452 -11.97 20.84 21.67
CA PHE A 452 -12.69 21.74 22.56
C PHE A 452 -13.28 21.00 23.77
N GLN A 453 -13.95 19.87 23.55
CA GLN A 453 -14.53 19.06 24.62
C GLN A 453 -13.48 18.55 25.62
N LEU A 454 -12.31 18.14 25.15
CA LEU A 454 -11.19 17.72 26.00
C LEU A 454 -10.70 18.89 26.86
N LYS A 455 -10.50 20.07 26.24
CA LYS A 455 -9.99 21.25 26.93
C LYS A 455 -10.95 21.75 28.01
N GLU A 456 -12.25 21.71 27.75
CA GLU A 456 -13.28 22.16 28.68
C GLU A 456 -13.76 21.08 29.66
N GLY A 457 -13.17 19.89 29.65
CA GLY A 457 -13.52 18.80 30.56
C GLY A 457 -14.91 18.18 30.33
N ILE A 458 -15.49 18.38 29.13
CA ILE A 458 -16.77 17.77 28.73
C ILE A 458 -16.58 16.27 28.47
N VAL A 459 -15.41 15.90 27.94
CA VAL A 459 -14.93 14.52 27.78
C VAL A 459 -13.50 14.44 28.30
N THR A 460 -13.11 13.25 28.75
CA THR A 460 -11.80 12.91 29.30
C THR A 460 -10.93 12.12 28.32
N GLY A 461 -11.54 11.57 27.25
CA GLY A 461 -10.89 10.67 26.30
C GLY A 461 -10.72 9.24 26.80
N LYS A 462 -11.01 8.97 28.08
CA LYS A 462 -10.89 7.65 28.74
C LYS A 462 -12.24 6.94 28.89
N GLU A 463 -13.31 7.48 28.32
CA GLU A 463 -14.64 6.88 28.43
C GLU A 463 -14.70 5.50 27.74
N LYS A 464 -15.38 4.54 28.37
CA LYS A 464 -15.70 3.24 27.76
C LYS A 464 -16.58 3.39 26.51
N ASN A 465 -17.42 4.42 26.46
CA ASN A 465 -18.28 4.76 25.32
C ASN A 465 -17.82 6.09 24.70
N LYS A 466 -17.39 6.05 23.45
CA LYS A 466 -16.86 7.21 22.71
C LYS A 466 -17.91 7.98 21.91
N ALA A 467 -19.20 7.64 22.03
CA ALA A 467 -20.27 8.28 21.26
C ALA A 467 -20.37 9.81 21.48
N GLY A 468 -19.84 10.35 22.57
CA GLY A 468 -19.80 11.80 22.83
C GLY A 468 -18.64 12.54 22.17
N HIS A 469 -17.63 11.84 21.64
CA HIS A 469 -16.41 12.44 21.09
C HIS A 469 -16.72 13.17 19.79
N GLY A 470 -16.49 14.49 19.79
CA GLY A 470 -16.75 15.35 18.65
C GLY A 470 -18.25 15.56 18.36
N TRP A 471 -19.14 15.19 19.28
CA TRP A 471 -20.57 15.49 19.17
C TRP A 471 -20.89 16.86 19.78
N PHE A 472 -21.41 17.77 18.95
CA PHE A 472 -21.95 19.06 19.38
C PHE A 472 -23.34 18.95 20.08
N GLY A 473 -23.42 18.08 21.09
CA GLY A 473 -24.57 17.83 21.94
C GLY A 473 -24.81 18.94 22.98
N GLN A 474 -25.86 18.80 23.79
CA GLN A 474 -26.33 19.84 24.72
C GLN A 474 -25.24 20.42 25.61
N LYS A 475 -24.47 19.58 26.31
CA LYS A 475 -23.37 20.03 27.19
C LYS A 475 -22.30 20.84 26.45
N THR A 476 -21.93 20.39 25.24
CA THR A 476 -20.96 21.10 24.39
C THR A 476 -21.49 22.46 23.97
N ARG A 477 -22.78 22.56 23.63
CA ARG A 477 -23.44 23.82 23.25
C ARG A 477 -23.55 24.78 24.42
N GLU A 478 -24.02 24.32 25.58
CA GLU A 478 -24.14 25.13 26.79
C GLU A 478 -22.80 25.74 27.16
N LYS A 479 -21.74 24.92 27.16
CA LYS A 479 -20.40 25.39 27.46
C LYS A 479 -19.90 26.39 26.43
N LEU A 480 -20.04 26.10 25.13
CA LEU A 480 -19.57 27.02 24.09
C LEU A 480 -20.37 28.34 24.10
N ASN A 481 -21.68 28.29 24.28
CA ASN A 481 -22.54 29.48 24.42
C ASN A 481 -22.18 30.34 25.64
N SER A 482 -21.73 29.72 26.74
CA SER A 482 -21.26 30.47 27.93
C SER A 482 -19.97 31.25 27.70
N LEU A 483 -19.23 30.92 26.63
CA LEU A 483 -17.95 31.53 26.26
C LEU A 483 -18.11 32.56 25.13
N LEU A 484 -19.33 32.80 24.66
CA LEU A 484 -19.71 33.80 23.65
C LEU A 484 -20.49 34.95 24.30
#